data_AF-X1GI68-F1
#
_entry.id   AF-X1GI68-F1
#
_cell.length_a   1.000
_cell.length_b   1.000
_cell.length_c   1.000
_cell.angle_alpha   90.00
_cell.angle_beta   90.00
_cell.angle_gamma   90.00
#
_symmetry.space_group_name_H-M   'P 1'
#
loop_
_entity.id
_entity.type
_entity.pdbx_description
1 polymer ?
#
loop_
_entity_poly.entity_id
_entity_poly.type
_entity_poly.pdbx_seq_one_letter_code
_entity_poly.pdbx_strand_id
1 'polypeptide(L)'
;YIASDGKKKRVVMIHRVVLGTMERFLGVLIEHWGGAFPVWLSPVQVRILTVTNKEDSFATRIFQRMRDEGIRVEIDDRNEMLGHKVREAQLDKIPYMLIIGAKEPL
;
A
#
# COMPACT_ATOMS: atom_id res chain seq x y z
N TYR A 1 -33.57 -25.38 19.29
CA TYR A 1 -33.66 -26.39 18.22
C TYR A 1 -34.37 -27.62 18.77
N ILE A 2 -34.93 -28.49 17.92
CA ILE A 2 -35.43 -29.81 18.36
C ILE A 2 -34.23 -30.76 18.32
N ALA A 3 -33.89 -31.36 19.46
CA ALA A 3 -32.81 -32.34 19.52
C ALA A 3 -33.27 -33.70 18.99
N SER A 4 -32.33 -34.62 18.77
CA SER A 4 -32.59 -35.97 18.29
C SER A 4 -33.55 -36.79 19.17
N ASP A 5 -33.70 -36.40 20.44
CA ASP A 5 -34.67 -36.95 21.39
C ASP A 5 -36.08 -36.34 21.28
N GLY A 6 -36.34 -35.51 20.26
CA GLY A 6 -37.62 -34.84 20.04
C GLY A 6 -37.90 -33.66 20.97
N LYS A 7 -37.02 -33.36 21.94
CA LYS A 7 -37.24 -32.29 22.91
C LYS A 7 -36.72 -30.95 22.39
N LYS A 8 -37.42 -29.87 22.72
CA LYS A 8 -36.92 -28.50 22.51
C LYS A 8 -35.69 -28.28 23.41
N LYS A 9 -34.53 -28.04 22.81
CA LYS A 9 -33.30 -27.61 23.50
C LYS A 9 -32.98 -26.16 23.19
N ARG A 10 -32.44 -25.47 24.20
CA ARG A 10 -31.92 -24.10 24.08
C ARG A 10 -30.75 -24.09 23.10
N VAL A 11 -30.72 -23.11 22.20
CA VAL A 11 -29.60 -22.91 21.28
C VAL A 11 -28.46 -22.22 22.05
N VAL A 12 -27.23 -22.69 21.84
CA VAL A 12 -26.03 -21.96 22.25
C VAL A 12 -25.66 -21.01 21.12
N MET A 13 -25.60 -19.72 21.41
CA MET A 13 -25.21 -18.69 20.47
C MET A 13 -23.76 -18.31 20.72
N ILE A 14 -22.90 -18.39 19.69
CA ILE A 14 -21.51 -17.97 19.76
C ILE A 14 -21.38 -16.66 18.99
N HIS A 15 -20.99 -15.60 19.69
CA HIS A 15 -20.63 -14.33 19.06
C HIS A 15 -19.11 -14.31 18.86
N ARG A 16 -18.66 -14.06 17.62
CA ARG A 16 -17.24 -13.98 17.27
C ARG A 16 -16.97 -12.77 16.41
N VAL A 17 -15.90 -12.06 16.74
CA VAL A 17 -15.23 -11.07 15.90
C VAL A 17 -13.73 -11.34 16.00
N VAL A 18 -13.02 -11.31 14.87
CA VAL A 18 -11.58 -11.61 14.83
C VAL A 18 -10.74 -10.34 15.01
N LEU A 19 -11.07 -9.29 14.26
CA LEU A 19 -10.25 -8.07 14.19
C LEU A 19 -10.83 -6.88 14.97
N GLY A 20 -12.05 -6.97 15.47
CA GLY A 20 -12.79 -5.82 15.97
C GLY A 20 -13.48 -5.05 14.84
N THR A 21 -13.63 -3.74 15.03
CA THR A 21 -14.03 -2.81 13.96
C THR A 21 -12.82 -2.50 13.08
N MET A 22 -13.06 -2.16 11.80
CA MET A 22 -11.96 -1.88 10.89
C MET A 22 -11.21 -0.60 11.28
N GLU A 23 -11.91 0.41 11.82
CA GLU A 23 -11.31 1.66 12.27
C GLU A 23 -10.34 1.45 13.42
N ARG A 24 -10.74 0.66 14.43
CA ARG A 24 -9.85 0.34 15.56
C ARG A 24 -8.70 -0.54 15.11
N PHE A 25 -8.97 -1.50 14.24
CA PHE A 25 -7.92 -2.37 13.71
C PHE A 25 -6.88 -1.56 12.94
N LEU A 26 -7.30 -0.68 12.03
CA LEU A 26 -6.42 0.23 11.30
C LEU A 26 -5.61 1.13 12.23
N GLY A 27 -6.23 1.68 13.29
CA GLY A 27 -5.50 2.45 14.31
C GLY A 27 -4.37 1.65 14.95
N VAL A 28 -4.65 0.41 15.39
CA VAL A 28 -3.64 -0.50 15.94
C VAL A 28 -2.53 -0.80 14.92
N LEU A 29 -2.88 -1.00 13.65
CA LEU A 29 -1.92 -1.24 12.59
C LEU A 29 -0.99 -0.03 12.35
N ILE A 30 -1.55 1.19 12.32
CA ILE A 30 -0.78 2.44 12.18
C ILE A 30 0.25 2.55 13.30
N GLU A 31 -0.18 2.36 14.56
CA GLU A 31 0.69 2.42 15.73
C GLU A 31 1.74 1.31 15.73
N HIS A 32 1.34 0.07 15.39
CA HIS A 32 2.22 -1.09 15.40
C HIS A 32 3.42 -0.95 14.45
N TRP A 33 3.20 -0.36 13.27
CA TRP A 33 4.25 -0.14 12.27
C TRP A 33 4.81 1.29 12.26
N GLY A 34 4.31 2.19 13.12
CA GLY A 34 4.68 3.61 13.09
C GLY A 34 4.48 4.25 11.71
N GLY A 35 3.41 3.84 11.00
CA GLY A 35 3.12 4.24 9.62
C GLY A 35 3.93 3.52 8.52
N ALA A 36 4.97 2.76 8.85
CA ALA A 36 5.79 2.01 7.88
C ALA A 36 5.16 0.65 7.53
N PHE A 37 4.02 0.67 6.84
CA PHE A 37 3.24 -0.52 6.53
C PHE A 37 4.02 -1.56 5.71
N PRO A 38 3.76 -2.86 5.91
CA PRO A 38 4.15 -3.90 4.97
C PRO A 38 3.66 -3.57 3.55
N VAL A 39 4.43 -3.96 2.53
CA VAL A 39 4.15 -3.65 1.11
C VAL A 39 2.71 -3.94 0.71
N TRP A 40 2.15 -5.07 1.13
CA TRP A 40 0.78 -5.47 0.75
C TRP A 40 -0.30 -4.53 1.31
N LEU A 41 -0.02 -3.82 2.42
CA LEU A 41 -0.95 -2.91 3.09
C LEU A 41 -0.66 -1.43 2.79
N SER A 42 0.56 -1.08 2.35
CA SER A 42 0.93 0.32 2.09
C SER A 42 0.01 0.99 1.05
N PRO A 43 -0.52 2.20 1.30
CA PRO A 43 -1.40 2.88 0.34
C PRO A 43 -0.69 3.12 -1.01
N VAL A 44 0.60 3.42 -0.96
CA VAL A 44 1.49 3.53 -2.12
C VAL A 44 2.65 2.56 -1.90
N GLN A 45 2.81 1.61 -2.81
CA GLN A 45 3.83 0.55 -2.74
C GLN A 45 5.14 1.00 -3.38
N VAL A 46 5.03 1.70 -4.52
CA VAL A 46 6.17 2.19 -5.30
C VAL A 46 5.94 3.65 -5.65
N ARG A 47 6.96 4.50 -5.50
CA ARG A 47 6.96 5.85 -6.07
C ARG A 47 8.08 5.98 -7.09
N ILE A 48 7.72 6.33 -8.32
CA ILE A 48 8.65 6.54 -9.44
C ILE A 48 9.15 7.98 -9.38
N LEU A 49 10.46 8.20 -9.32
CA LEU A 49 11.08 9.51 -9.21
C LEU A 49 11.89 9.79 -10.48
N THR A 50 11.52 10.79 -11.27
CA THR A 50 12.35 11.22 -12.40
C THR A 50 13.42 12.21 -11.96
N VAL A 51 14.64 12.05 -12.48
CA VAL A 51 15.75 12.99 -12.22
C VAL A 51 15.57 14.28 -13.00
N THR A 52 15.09 14.18 -14.25
CA THR A 52 14.73 15.32 -15.09
C THR A 52 13.45 15.03 -15.85
N ASN A 53 12.84 16.06 -16.45
CA ASN A 53 11.64 15.88 -17.28
C ASN A 53 11.88 15.10 -18.58
N LYS A 54 13.14 14.81 -18.95
CA LYS A 54 13.45 13.99 -20.14
C LYS A 54 12.96 12.56 -19.99
N GLU A 55 12.85 12.07 -18.76
CA GLU A 55 12.50 10.69 -18.45
C GLU A 55 10.99 10.48 -18.21
N ASP A 56 10.17 11.54 -18.17
CA ASP A 56 8.75 11.48 -17.79
C ASP A 56 7.94 10.56 -18.70
N SER A 57 8.25 10.54 -20.00
CA SER A 57 7.61 9.63 -20.96
C SER A 57 7.94 8.15 -20.68
N PHE A 58 9.15 7.85 -20.21
CA PHE A 58 9.53 6.49 -19.82
C PHE A 58 8.91 6.12 -18.47
N ALA A 59 8.94 7.03 -17.49
CA ALA A 59 8.28 6.87 -16.20
C ALA A 59 6.79 6.54 -16.36
N THR A 60 6.10 7.24 -17.27
CA THR A 60 4.69 6.98 -17.58
C THR A 60 4.46 5.57 -18.12
N ARG A 61 5.35 5.04 -18.98
CA ARG A 61 5.24 3.66 -19.48
C ARG A 61 5.40 2.63 -18.35
N ILE A 62 6.38 2.85 -17.47
CA ILE A 62 6.61 1.96 -16.31
C ILE A 62 5.44 2.01 -15.34
N PHE A 63 4.92 3.21 -15.05
CA PHE A 63 3.72 3.40 -14.24
C PHE A 63 2.54 2.59 -14.75
N GLN A 64 2.22 2.69 -16.05
CA GLN A 64 1.10 1.95 -16.63
C GLN A 64 1.30 0.44 -16.50
N ARG A 65 2.50 -0.06 -16.81
CA ARG A 65 2.82 -1.48 -16.65
C ARG A 65 2.64 -1.96 -15.21
N MET A 66 3.14 -1.21 -14.23
CA MET A 66 2.97 -1.55 -12.82
C MET A 66 1.50 -1.52 -12.39
N ARG A 67 0.72 -0.56 -12.87
CA ARG A 67 -0.72 -0.48 -12.62
C ARG A 67 -1.47 -1.68 -13.19
N ASP A 68 -1.13 -2.09 -14.41
CA ASP A 68 -1.70 -3.27 -15.08
C ASP A 68 -1.38 -4.57 -14.32
N GLU A 69 -0.23 -4.63 -13.65
CA GLU A 69 0.18 -5.72 -12.76
C GLU A 69 -0.45 -5.62 -11.34
N GLY A 70 -1.30 -4.62 -11.09
CA GLY A 70 -2.01 -4.45 -9.81
C GLY A 70 -1.20 -3.75 -8.71
N ILE A 71 -0.06 -3.15 -9.05
CA ILE A 71 0.80 -2.44 -8.10
C ILE A 71 0.23 -1.03 -7.85
N ARG A 72 0.15 -0.64 -6.57
CA ARG A 72 -0.21 0.73 -6.18
C ARG A 72 1.01 1.64 -6.32
N VAL A 73 1.18 2.20 -7.50
CA VAL A 73 2.31 3.06 -7.88
C VAL A 73 1.88 4.52 -8.06
N GLU A 74 2.78 5.45 -7.78
CA GLU A 74 2.68 6.89 -8.08
C GLU A 74 3.93 7.39 -8.84
N ILE A 75 3.81 8.52 -9.54
CA ILE A 75 4.93 9.22 -10.20
C ILE A 75 5.18 10.57 -9.51
N ASP A 76 6.44 10.91 -9.30
CA ASP A 76 6.93 12.23 -8.94
C ASP A 76 7.86 12.78 -10.04
N ASP A 77 7.25 13.52 -10.97
CA ASP A 77 7.87 14.16 -12.14
C ASP A 77 8.15 15.66 -11.95
N ARG A 78 8.00 16.17 -10.73
CA ARG A 78 8.27 17.57 -10.40
C ARG A 78 9.71 17.95 -10.73
N ASN A 79 9.94 19.17 -11.21
CA ASN A 79 11.30 19.67 -11.44
C ASN A 79 11.96 20.12 -10.13
N GLU A 80 12.24 19.16 -9.25
CA GLU A 80 12.87 19.34 -7.94
C GLU A 80 14.14 18.49 -7.84
N MET A 81 15.03 18.85 -6.91
CA MET A 81 16.22 18.05 -6.64
C MET A 81 15.83 16.62 -6.22
N LEU A 82 16.44 15.59 -6.81
CA LEU A 82 16.16 14.19 -6.48
C LEU A 82 16.22 13.89 -4.98
N GLY A 83 17.17 14.50 -4.26
CA GLY A 83 17.28 14.34 -2.81
C GLY A 83 16.04 14.82 -2.04
N HIS A 84 15.35 15.86 -2.53
CA HIS A 84 14.09 16.33 -1.97
C HIS A 84 12.98 15.29 -2.17
N LYS A 85 12.83 14.79 -3.40
CA LYS A 85 11.86 13.73 -3.74
C LYS A 85 12.06 12.46 -2.90
N VAL A 86 13.32 12.01 -2.78
CA VAL A 86 13.69 10.83 -1.98
C VAL A 86 13.35 11.06 -0.51
N ARG A 87 13.65 12.24 0.03
CA ARG A 87 13.32 12.58 1.43
C ARG A 87 11.81 12.58 1.67
N GLU A 88 11.04 13.15 0.75
CA GLU A 88 9.57 13.17 0.85
C GLU A 88 8.99 11.75 0.82
N ALA A 89 9.43 10.91 -0.13
CA ALA A 89 9.03 9.51 -0.19
C ALA A 89 9.43 8.70 1.07
N GLN A 90 10.58 9.01 1.68
CA GLN A 90 10.99 8.40 2.96
C GLN A 90 10.14 8.86 4.15
N LEU A 91 9.71 10.13 4.17
CA LEU A 91 8.80 10.66 5.19
C LEU A 91 7.42 10.02 5.08
N ASP A 92 6.94 9.83 3.85
CA ASP A 92 5.69 9.14 3.51
C ASP A 92 5.76 7.61 3.72
N LYS A 93 6.93 7.08 4.08
CA LYS A 93 7.19 5.65 4.31
C LYS A 93 6.88 4.78 3.09
N ILE A 94 7.15 5.28 1.89
CA ILE A 94 6.97 4.48 0.66
C ILE A 94 7.93 3.28 0.68
N PRO A 95 7.43 2.03 0.52
CA PRO A 95 8.27 0.84 0.59
C PRO A 95 9.38 0.79 -0.47
N TYR A 96 9.08 1.23 -1.70
CA TYR A 96 10.03 1.23 -2.80
C TYR A 96 10.03 2.55 -3.57
N MET A 97 11.23 3.02 -3.92
CA MET A 97 11.44 4.17 -4.80
C MET A 97 12.12 3.69 -6.07
N LEU A 98 11.52 3.93 -7.23
CA LEU A 98 12.13 3.65 -8.53
C LEU A 98 12.69 4.96 -9.09
N ILE A 99 14.01 5.10 -9.13
CA ILE A 99 14.66 6.33 -9.62
C ILE A 99 14.99 6.16 -11.10
N ILE A 100 14.44 7.04 -11.93
CA ILE A 100 14.66 7.03 -13.38
C ILE A 100 15.51 8.25 -13.75
N GLY A 101 16.74 8.00 -14.19
CA GLY A 101 17.64 9.03 -14.71
C GLY A 101 18.18 8.69 -16.09
N ALA A 102 18.96 9.62 -16.66
CA ALA A 102 19.48 9.53 -18.03
C ALA A 102 20.36 8.30 -18.35
N LYS A 103 20.65 7.42 -17.37
CA LYS A 103 21.50 6.23 -17.51
C LYS A 103 20.77 4.89 -17.45
N GLU A 104 19.45 4.87 -17.64
CA GLU A 104 18.71 3.63 -17.88
C GLU A 104 18.11 3.60 -19.30
N PRO A 105 18.91 3.42 -20.35
CA PRO A 105 18.44 2.77 -21.55
C PRO A 105 18.21 1.28 -21.25
N LEU A 106 17.08 0.78 -21.74
CA LEU A 106 16.64 -0.62 -21.73
C LEU A 106 17.76 -1.64 -21.92
#